data_AF-A0AA89BCG7-F1
#
_entry.id   AF-A0AA89BCG7-F1
#
_cell.length_a   1.000
_cell.length_b   1.000
_cell.length_c   1.000
_cell.angle_alpha   90.00
_cell.angle_beta   90.00
_cell.angle_gamma   90.00
#
_symmetry.space_group_name_H-M   'P 1'
#
loop_
_entity.id
_entity.type
_entity.pdbx_description
1 polymer ?
#
loop_
_entity_poly.entity_id
_entity_poly.type
_entity_poly.pdbx_seq_one_letter_code
_entity_poly.pdbx_strand_id
1 'polypeptide(L)'
;MGATATSVQKLGNAVKKAAESKSSSWWYTPHMAAASRAIVERIPLVDIVLEVRDARAPWSSRCALLKNLPSSSNRIIVLNKMDLANRSQLKEWMKSSEEQNCISYGVNSHNKENIKEIASHPNVYVLDTPGVLPPEILDAEICSKLALTGVIADSLVGESELAEYFLTILNLSDEYKDWEKLSTSESEGLLLDQKRGGSELKGSGKRQNLTDHTQDFVVRDVRRTLFRVISSFNRKLEDEEEMSLLIELQFRALQKAFHLPSESGEDAHTRVATKLLNLYRTGRLGHYTLDCIPGHVL
;
A
#
# COMPACT_ATOMS: atom_id res chain seq x y z
N MET A 1 -12.42 -15.99 5.72
CA MET A 1 -13.24 -15.00 4.99
C MET A 1 -14.08 -14.09 5.89
N GLY A 2 -14.42 -14.46 7.14
CA GLY A 2 -15.24 -13.62 8.04
C GLY A 2 -14.54 -12.33 8.52
N ALA A 3 -13.34 -12.45 9.11
CA ALA A 3 -12.64 -11.30 9.72
C ALA A 3 -12.31 -10.13 8.75
N THR A 4 -11.96 -10.44 7.50
CA THR A 4 -11.78 -9.42 6.45
C THR A 4 -13.09 -8.78 6.06
N ALA A 5 -14.17 -9.57 5.93
CA ALA A 5 -15.49 -9.05 5.60
C ALA A 5 -15.99 -8.06 6.65
N THR A 6 -15.78 -8.33 7.95
CA THR A 6 -16.21 -7.41 9.02
C THR A 6 -15.38 -6.13 9.05
N SER A 7 -14.06 -6.20 8.84
CA SER A 7 -13.21 -5.01 8.72
C SER A 7 -13.65 -4.15 7.51
N VAL A 8 -13.88 -4.79 6.36
CA VAL A 8 -14.38 -4.15 5.14
C VAL A 8 -15.77 -3.55 5.34
N GLN A 9 -16.67 -4.22 6.06
CA GLN A 9 -18.00 -3.69 6.38
C GLN A 9 -17.93 -2.48 7.32
N LYS A 10 -17.08 -2.52 8.37
CA LYS A 10 -16.85 -1.38 9.25
C LYS A 10 -16.35 -0.17 8.46
N LEU A 11 -15.35 -0.37 7.60
CA LEU A 11 -14.81 0.67 6.71
C LEU A 11 -15.85 1.18 5.72
N GLY A 12 -16.60 0.28 5.08
CA GLY A 12 -17.68 0.63 4.16
C GLY A 12 -18.76 1.48 4.84
N ASN A 13 -19.12 1.14 6.07
CA ASN A 13 -20.08 1.90 6.87
C ASN A 13 -19.51 3.28 7.28
N ALA A 14 -18.24 3.35 7.66
CA ALA A 14 -17.56 4.62 7.98
C ALA A 14 -17.53 5.57 6.76
N VAL A 15 -17.16 5.03 5.60
CA VAL A 15 -17.18 5.76 4.31
C VAL A 15 -18.58 6.22 3.96
N LYS A 16 -19.60 5.35 4.11
CA LYS A 16 -20.99 5.70 3.84
C LYS A 16 -21.48 6.82 4.75
N LYS A 17 -21.17 6.76 6.05
CA LYS A 17 -21.49 7.82 7.03
C LYS A 17 -20.77 9.13 6.70
N ALA A 18 -19.51 9.07 6.26
CA ALA A 18 -18.77 10.24 5.80
C ALA A 18 -19.36 10.84 4.51
N ALA A 19 -19.90 10.00 3.62
CA ALA A 19 -20.59 10.40 2.40
C ALA A 19 -22.00 10.99 2.66
N GLU A 20 -22.71 10.53 3.70
CA GLU A 20 -24.03 11.02 4.08
C GLU A 20 -23.96 12.38 4.81
N SER A 21 -22.91 12.60 5.60
CA SER A 21 -22.71 13.86 6.35
C SER A 21 -22.21 15.04 5.50
N LYS A 22 -21.70 14.78 4.29
CA LYS A 22 -21.26 15.81 3.34
C LYS A 22 -22.15 15.77 2.11
N SER A 23 -22.74 16.91 1.74
CA SER A 23 -23.63 17.02 0.56
C SER A 23 -23.00 16.36 -0.68
N SER A 24 -23.56 15.23 -1.09
CA SER A 24 -23.56 14.56 -2.41
C SER A 24 -22.56 15.03 -3.48
N SER A 25 -21.26 15.14 -3.16
CA SER A 25 -20.17 15.35 -4.15
C SER A 25 -18.77 15.24 -3.50
N TRP A 26 -18.60 14.51 -2.40
CA TRP A 26 -17.31 14.55 -1.69
C TRP A 26 -16.13 13.98 -2.51
N TRP A 27 -16.36 13.00 -3.37
CA TRP A 27 -15.30 12.33 -4.15
C TRP A 27 -15.21 12.74 -5.63
N TYR A 28 -16.19 13.49 -6.15
CA TYR A 28 -16.21 13.91 -7.56
C TYR A 28 -16.42 15.41 -7.67
N THR A 29 -15.31 16.14 -7.66
CA THR A 29 -15.32 17.60 -7.69
C THR A 29 -15.59 18.14 -9.10
N PRO A 30 -16.02 19.40 -9.24
CA PRO A 30 -16.08 20.07 -10.53
C PRO A 30 -14.74 20.06 -11.30
N HIS A 31 -13.61 20.08 -10.58
CA HIS A 31 -12.28 19.93 -11.17
C HIS A 31 -12.06 18.56 -11.78
N MET A 32 -12.48 17.49 -11.09
CA MET A 32 -12.42 16.12 -11.64
C MET A 32 -13.36 15.96 -12.84
N ALA A 33 -14.53 16.60 -12.82
CA ALA A 33 -15.42 16.62 -13.98
C ALA A 33 -14.84 17.38 -15.19
N ALA A 34 -14.12 18.48 -14.95
CA ALA A 34 -13.38 19.18 -15.99
C ALA A 34 -12.23 18.32 -16.54
N ALA A 35 -11.45 17.66 -15.66
CA ALA A 35 -10.36 16.78 -16.05
C ALA A 35 -10.87 15.59 -16.89
N SER A 36 -11.93 14.91 -16.44
CA SER A 36 -12.57 13.82 -17.19
C SER A 36 -12.98 14.24 -18.61
N ARG A 37 -13.63 15.41 -18.75
CA ARG A 37 -14.02 15.94 -20.07
C ARG A 37 -12.80 16.22 -20.95
N ALA A 38 -11.80 16.90 -20.41
CA ALA A 38 -10.58 17.23 -21.15
C ALA A 38 -9.81 16.00 -21.62
N ILE A 39 -9.85 14.89 -20.86
CA ILE A 39 -9.21 13.62 -21.25
C ILE A 39 -9.97 12.96 -22.39
N VAL A 40 -11.31 12.91 -22.31
CA VAL A 40 -12.15 12.34 -23.38
C VAL A 40 -11.90 13.06 -24.71
N GLU A 41 -11.75 14.39 -24.68
CA GLU A 41 -11.44 15.19 -25.86
C GLU A 41 -10.02 14.94 -26.42
N ARG A 42 -9.07 14.52 -25.58
CA ARG A 42 -7.66 14.29 -25.97
C ARG A 42 -7.35 12.88 -26.43
N ILE A 43 -8.14 11.89 -26.00
CA ILE A 43 -7.92 10.48 -26.38
C ILE A 43 -7.86 10.27 -27.90
N PRO A 44 -8.69 10.93 -28.74
CA PRO A 44 -8.58 10.82 -30.19
C PRO A 44 -7.30 11.41 -30.79
N LEU A 45 -6.53 12.18 -30.02
CA LEU A 45 -5.32 12.88 -30.48
C LEU A 45 -4.03 12.08 -30.25
N VAL A 46 -4.11 10.93 -29.57
CA VAL A 46 -2.94 10.13 -29.18
C VAL A 46 -2.99 8.74 -29.79
N ASP A 47 -1.82 8.21 -30.14
CA ASP A 47 -1.69 6.84 -30.65
C ASP A 47 -1.81 5.79 -29.53
N ILE A 48 -1.39 6.17 -28.31
CA ILE A 48 -1.28 5.28 -27.15
C ILE A 48 -1.79 5.99 -25.89
N VAL A 49 -2.54 5.28 -25.06
CA VAL A 49 -2.95 5.72 -23.73
C VAL A 49 -2.15 4.96 -22.67
N LEU A 50 -1.41 5.68 -21.83
CA LEU A 50 -0.76 5.13 -20.64
C LEU A 50 -1.71 5.22 -19.43
N GLU A 51 -2.24 4.08 -18.99
CA GLU A 51 -3.07 4.00 -17.79
C GLU A 51 -2.17 3.72 -16.57
N VAL A 52 -1.89 4.77 -15.78
CA VAL A 52 -1.07 4.65 -14.57
C VAL A 52 -1.93 4.18 -13.40
N ARG A 53 -1.53 3.08 -12.77
CA ARG A 53 -2.18 2.46 -11.61
C ARG A 53 -1.19 2.29 -10.45
N ASP A 54 -1.70 2.07 -9.24
CA ASP A 54 -0.85 1.73 -8.09
C ASP A 54 -0.59 0.22 -8.09
N ALA A 55 0.67 -0.20 -8.13
CA ALA A 55 1.08 -1.59 -8.17
C ALA A 55 0.65 -2.38 -6.94
N ARG A 56 0.36 -1.70 -5.81
CA ARG A 56 -0.19 -2.35 -4.61
C ARG A 56 -1.68 -2.65 -4.75
N ALA A 57 -2.39 -2.03 -5.67
CA ALA A 57 -3.80 -2.31 -5.94
C ALA A 57 -4.11 -2.22 -7.45
N PRO A 58 -3.56 -3.13 -8.29
CA PRO A 58 -3.65 -3.07 -9.76
C PRO A 58 -5.07 -3.05 -10.33
N TRP A 59 -6.03 -3.66 -9.64
CA TRP A 59 -7.42 -3.74 -10.06
C TRP A 59 -8.24 -2.60 -9.45
N SER A 60 -8.13 -2.41 -8.14
CA SER A 60 -8.92 -1.42 -7.40
C SER A 60 -8.57 0.02 -7.82
N SER A 61 -7.33 0.28 -8.28
CA SER A 61 -6.90 1.60 -8.77
C SER A 61 -7.25 1.89 -10.24
N ARG A 62 -8.11 1.07 -10.87
CA ARG A 62 -8.62 1.31 -12.22
C ARG A 62 -9.48 2.57 -12.31
N CYS A 63 -9.53 3.13 -13.51
CA CYS A 63 -10.47 4.19 -13.85
C CYS A 63 -11.64 3.71 -14.72
N ALA A 64 -12.86 4.03 -14.28
CA ALA A 64 -14.10 3.70 -14.99
C ALA A 64 -14.19 4.32 -16.40
N LEU A 65 -13.70 5.55 -16.56
CA LEU A 65 -13.76 6.28 -17.84
C LEU A 65 -13.04 5.52 -18.96
N LEU A 66 -11.97 4.79 -18.60
CA LEU A 66 -11.20 4.01 -19.55
C LEU A 66 -11.89 2.68 -19.88
N LYS A 67 -12.90 2.20 -19.14
CA LYS A 67 -13.60 0.94 -19.49
C LYS A 67 -14.33 1.03 -20.83
N ASN A 68 -14.89 2.19 -21.12
CA ASN A 68 -15.78 2.40 -22.27
C ASN A 68 -15.05 2.94 -23.51
N LEU A 69 -13.72 3.06 -23.46
CA LEU A 69 -12.96 3.50 -24.62
C LEU A 69 -12.94 2.41 -25.70
N PRO A 70 -13.11 2.79 -26.98
CA PRO A 70 -13.08 1.83 -28.07
C PRO A 70 -11.75 1.06 -28.07
N SER A 71 -11.84 -0.24 -28.36
CA SER A 71 -10.71 -1.19 -28.37
C SER A 71 -9.57 -0.81 -29.32
N SER A 72 -9.77 0.18 -30.20
CA SER A 72 -8.75 0.77 -31.08
C SER A 72 -7.73 1.64 -30.35
N SER A 73 -7.95 1.98 -29.08
CA SER A 73 -6.98 2.75 -28.29
C SER A 73 -5.90 1.80 -27.78
N ASN A 74 -4.71 1.81 -28.38
CA ASN A 74 -3.56 1.06 -27.88
C ASN A 74 -3.28 1.50 -26.44
N ARG A 75 -3.59 0.64 -25.47
CA ARG A 75 -3.45 0.95 -24.05
C ARG A 75 -2.29 0.18 -23.46
N ILE A 76 -1.48 0.87 -22.70
CA ILE A 76 -0.45 0.27 -21.85
C ILE A 76 -0.78 0.57 -20.39
N ILE A 77 -0.84 -0.45 -19.56
CA ILE A 77 -1.02 -0.31 -18.12
C ILE A 77 0.36 -0.11 -17.47
N VAL A 78 0.52 0.96 -16.71
CA VAL A 78 1.74 1.27 -15.97
C VAL A 78 1.47 1.09 -14.48
N LEU A 79 1.98 0.01 -13.90
CA LEU A 79 1.87 -0.31 -12.48
C LEU A 79 2.98 0.42 -11.71
N ASN A 80 2.70 1.66 -11.30
CA ASN A 80 3.64 2.52 -10.58
C ASN A 80 3.75 2.11 -9.10
N LYS A 81 4.85 2.49 -8.44
CA LYS A 81 5.22 2.08 -7.07
C LYS A 81 5.48 0.57 -6.95
N MET A 82 6.05 -0.03 -8.00
CA MET A 82 6.39 -1.46 -8.02
C MET A 82 7.31 -1.87 -6.85
N ASP A 83 8.08 -0.92 -6.33
CA ASP A 83 8.99 -1.09 -5.21
C ASP A 83 8.27 -1.27 -3.88
N LEU A 84 6.97 -0.95 -3.79
CA LEU A 84 6.13 -1.14 -2.60
C LEU A 84 5.22 -2.38 -2.70
N ALA A 85 5.15 -3.00 -3.88
CA ALA A 85 4.25 -4.11 -4.18
C ALA A 85 4.95 -5.48 -4.02
N ASN A 86 4.18 -6.53 -3.72
CA ASN A 86 4.73 -7.88 -3.63
C ASN A 86 5.24 -8.32 -5.01
N ARG A 87 6.52 -8.68 -5.12
CA ARG A 87 7.18 -8.97 -6.41
C ARG A 87 6.62 -10.21 -7.11
N SER A 88 6.20 -11.24 -6.38
CA SER A 88 5.63 -12.45 -7.00
C SER A 88 4.25 -12.15 -7.55
N GLN A 89 3.39 -11.56 -6.71
CA GLN A 89 2.03 -11.20 -7.10
C GLN A 89 2.02 -10.18 -8.25
N LEU A 90 2.94 -9.21 -8.25
CA LEU A 90 3.05 -8.25 -9.35
C LEU A 90 3.41 -8.91 -10.68
N LYS A 91 4.30 -9.92 -10.68
CA LYS A 91 4.64 -10.68 -11.90
C LYS A 91 3.44 -11.47 -12.41
N GLU A 92 2.70 -12.10 -11.52
CA GLU A 92 1.48 -12.84 -11.87
C GLU A 92 0.39 -11.90 -12.41
N TRP A 93 0.26 -10.71 -11.83
CA TRP A 93 -0.62 -9.65 -12.34
C TRP A 93 -0.25 -9.19 -13.76
N MET A 94 1.04 -8.99 -14.03
CA MET A 94 1.51 -8.62 -15.37
C MET A 94 1.22 -9.74 -16.38
N LYS A 95 1.45 -11.00 -16.00
CA LYS A 95 1.13 -12.16 -16.82
C LYS A 95 -0.38 -12.28 -17.11
N SER A 96 -1.23 -12.11 -16.10
CA SER A 96 -2.70 -12.12 -16.27
C SER A 96 -3.18 -11.00 -17.20
N SER A 97 -2.51 -9.83 -17.16
CA SER A 97 -2.81 -8.73 -18.09
C SER A 97 -2.46 -9.07 -19.53
N GLU A 98 -1.31 -9.73 -19.76
CA GLU A 98 -0.89 -10.22 -21.08
C GLU A 98 -1.88 -11.24 -21.64
N GLU A 99 -2.38 -12.17 -20.81
CA GLU A 99 -3.41 -13.15 -21.17
C GLU A 99 -4.74 -12.47 -21.60
N GLN A 100 -5.00 -11.26 -21.10
CA GLN A 100 -6.14 -10.42 -21.48
C GLN A 100 -5.83 -9.50 -22.67
N ASN A 101 -4.76 -9.76 -23.42
CA ASN A 101 -4.25 -8.94 -24.53
C ASN A 101 -3.96 -7.49 -24.12
N CYS A 102 -3.52 -7.27 -22.88
CA CYS A 102 -3.16 -5.95 -22.36
C CYS A 102 -1.67 -5.90 -22.00
N ILE A 103 -0.94 -4.95 -22.57
CA ILE A 103 0.47 -4.73 -22.24
C ILE A 103 0.55 -4.03 -20.90
N SER A 104 1.39 -4.54 -19.99
CA SER A 104 1.59 -3.93 -18.67
C SER A 104 3.07 -3.89 -18.26
N TYR A 105 3.45 -2.83 -17.54
CA TYR A 105 4.80 -2.64 -17.02
C TYR A 105 4.78 -2.20 -15.55
N GLY A 106 5.57 -2.87 -14.71
CA GLY A 106 5.87 -2.40 -13.36
C GLY A 106 6.96 -1.33 -13.37
N VAL A 107 6.71 -0.18 -12.74
CA VAL A 107 7.71 0.89 -12.64
C VAL A 107 7.79 1.49 -11.24
N ASN A 108 8.95 2.04 -10.92
CA ASN A 108 9.09 3.04 -9.86
C ASN A 108 9.35 4.39 -10.52
N SER A 109 8.35 5.28 -10.54
CA SER A 109 8.47 6.62 -11.11
C SER A 109 9.51 7.54 -10.43
N HIS A 110 9.94 7.21 -9.22
CA HIS A 110 11.06 7.92 -8.57
C HIS A 110 12.44 7.41 -9.05
N ASN A 111 12.48 6.25 -9.72
CA ASN A 111 13.68 5.69 -10.31
C ASN A 111 13.71 5.93 -11.83
N LYS A 112 14.51 6.91 -12.26
CA LYS A 112 14.65 7.29 -13.68
C LYS A 112 15.03 6.13 -14.60
N GLU A 113 15.79 5.15 -14.11
CA GLU A 113 16.18 4.00 -14.93
C GLU A 113 14.97 3.11 -15.28
N ASN A 114 13.98 2.96 -14.37
CA ASN A 114 12.77 2.18 -14.65
C ASN A 114 11.86 2.85 -15.69
N ILE A 115 11.90 4.18 -15.82
CA ILE A 115 11.08 4.90 -16.80
C ILE A 115 11.65 4.78 -18.21
N LYS A 116 12.99 4.66 -18.34
CA LYS A 116 13.65 4.55 -19.66
C LYS A 116 13.20 3.30 -20.43
N GLU A 117 12.81 2.23 -19.75
CA GLU A 117 12.30 1.03 -20.41
C GLU A 117 11.04 1.31 -21.23
N ILE A 118 10.21 2.28 -20.83
CA ILE A 118 8.97 2.66 -21.52
C ILE A 118 9.21 3.75 -22.58
N ALA A 119 10.13 4.68 -22.33
CA ALA A 119 10.27 5.92 -23.11
C ALA A 119 11.56 6.05 -23.92
N SER A 120 12.45 5.05 -23.92
CA SER A 120 13.76 5.18 -24.57
C SER A 120 13.71 5.07 -26.09
N HIS A 121 13.02 4.06 -26.64
CA HIS A 121 12.96 3.82 -28.08
C HIS A 121 11.64 3.10 -28.45
N PRO A 122 10.92 3.53 -29.50
CA PRO A 122 11.15 4.73 -30.33
C PRO A 122 10.90 6.03 -29.54
N ASN A 123 11.20 7.20 -30.14
CA ASN A 123 10.90 8.49 -29.52
C ASN A 123 9.40 8.62 -29.27
N VAL A 124 9.00 8.79 -28.00
CA VAL A 124 7.60 8.99 -27.59
C VAL A 124 7.39 10.46 -27.25
N TYR A 125 6.32 11.06 -27.79
CA TYR A 125 5.84 12.37 -27.34
C TYR A 125 4.73 12.17 -26.31
N VAL A 126 4.83 12.87 -25.18
CA VAL A 126 3.87 12.78 -24.08
C VAL A 126 3.13 14.12 -23.96
N LEU A 127 1.81 14.07 -23.86
CA LEU A 127 1.02 15.24 -23.50
C LEU A 127 1.26 15.59 -22.03
N ASP A 128 1.74 16.81 -21.76
CA ASP A 128 2.21 17.27 -20.44
C ASP A 128 1.09 17.50 -19.39
N THR A 129 -0.18 17.34 -19.78
CA THR A 129 -1.31 17.43 -18.85
C THR A 129 -1.86 16.04 -18.56
N PRO A 130 -1.39 15.37 -17.48
CA PRO A 130 -1.91 14.06 -17.12
C PRO A 130 -3.39 14.16 -16.78
N GLY A 131 -4.11 13.11 -17.10
CA GLY A 131 -5.52 13.00 -16.76
C GLY A 131 -5.74 12.55 -15.32
N VAL A 132 -6.06 13.47 -14.41
CA VAL A 132 -6.44 13.10 -13.03
C VAL A 132 -7.91 12.69 -13.01
N LEU A 133 -8.16 11.39 -12.94
CA LEU A 133 -9.50 10.80 -13.02
C LEU A 133 -9.94 10.26 -11.66
N PRO A 134 -11.26 10.22 -11.37
CA PRO A 134 -11.77 9.50 -10.21
C PRO A 134 -11.46 8.00 -10.31
N PRO A 135 -11.14 7.34 -9.18
CA PRO A 135 -11.14 5.89 -9.13
C PRO A 135 -12.57 5.36 -9.27
N GLU A 136 -12.70 4.10 -9.67
CA GLU A 136 -13.98 3.41 -9.69
C GLU A 136 -14.23 2.72 -8.35
N ILE A 137 -15.13 3.26 -7.53
CA ILE A 137 -15.49 2.67 -6.22
C ILE A 137 -16.80 1.91 -6.38
N LEU A 138 -16.73 0.59 -6.57
CA LEU A 138 -17.90 -0.28 -6.75
C LEU A 138 -18.45 -0.83 -5.43
N ASP A 139 -17.55 -1.07 -4.47
CA ASP A 139 -17.87 -1.69 -3.20
C ASP A 139 -16.95 -1.20 -2.07
N ALA A 140 -17.26 -1.64 -0.85
CA ALA A 140 -16.50 -1.31 0.34
C ALA A 140 -15.07 -1.88 0.33
N GLU A 141 -14.84 -3.01 -0.36
CA GLU A 141 -13.53 -3.65 -0.40
C GLU A 141 -12.55 -2.82 -1.23
N ILE A 142 -12.94 -2.42 -2.45
CA ILE A 142 -12.17 -1.52 -3.32
C ILE A 142 -11.91 -0.19 -2.59
N CYS A 143 -12.94 0.36 -1.93
CA CYS A 143 -12.77 1.59 -1.16
C CYS A 143 -11.71 1.45 -0.05
N SER A 144 -11.74 0.34 0.68
CA SER A 144 -10.78 0.05 1.76
C SER A 144 -9.34 -0.08 1.23
N LYS A 145 -9.15 -0.74 0.09
CA LYS A 145 -7.83 -0.85 -0.57
C LYS A 145 -7.33 0.49 -1.07
N LEU A 146 -8.20 1.31 -1.65
CA LEU A 146 -7.87 2.67 -2.10
C LEU A 146 -7.53 3.60 -0.93
N ALA A 147 -8.26 3.50 0.17
CA ALA A 147 -7.92 4.19 1.41
C ALA A 147 -6.56 3.73 1.92
N LEU A 148 -6.31 2.42 1.99
CA LEU A 148 -5.06 1.88 2.53
C LEU A 148 -3.83 2.33 1.71
N THR A 149 -3.97 2.37 0.38
CA THR A 149 -2.93 2.90 -0.53
C THR A 149 -2.72 4.42 -0.45
N GLY A 150 -3.64 5.16 0.19
CA GLY A 150 -3.57 6.62 0.36
C GLY A 150 -4.21 7.42 -0.76
N VAL A 151 -5.03 6.78 -1.61
CA VAL A 151 -5.82 7.49 -2.64
C VAL A 151 -6.98 8.25 -2.00
N ILE A 152 -7.59 7.66 -0.96
CA ILE A 152 -8.66 8.28 -0.17
C ILE A 152 -8.04 8.75 1.16
N ALA A 153 -8.41 9.96 1.60
CA ALA A 153 -7.87 10.55 2.82
C ALA A 153 -8.29 9.78 4.08
N ASP A 154 -7.34 9.54 4.97
CA ASP A 154 -7.51 8.73 6.19
C ASP A 154 -8.63 9.25 7.07
N SER A 155 -8.72 10.57 7.24
CA SER A 155 -9.75 11.25 8.04
C SER A 155 -11.19 10.98 7.60
N LEU A 156 -11.40 10.45 6.38
CA LEU A 156 -12.73 10.10 5.87
C LEU A 156 -13.16 8.70 6.29
N VAL A 157 -12.19 7.84 6.53
CA VAL A 157 -12.39 6.44 6.82
C VAL A 157 -12.23 6.19 8.32
N GLY A 158 -11.35 6.96 8.96
CA GLY A 158 -10.84 6.74 10.31
C GLY A 158 -9.48 6.04 10.25
N GLU A 159 -8.47 6.66 10.85
CA GLU A 159 -7.12 6.12 10.90
C GLU A 159 -7.10 4.75 11.60
N SER A 160 -7.83 4.64 12.72
CA SER A 160 -7.92 3.43 13.54
C SER A 160 -8.51 2.27 12.74
N GLU A 161 -9.66 2.47 12.11
CA GLU A 161 -10.34 1.48 11.29
C GLU A 161 -9.47 1.04 10.11
N LEU A 162 -8.75 1.98 9.49
CA LEU A 162 -7.85 1.68 8.38
C LEU A 162 -6.60 0.90 8.84
N ALA A 163 -6.10 1.19 10.04
CA ALA A 163 -5.00 0.43 10.65
C ALA A 163 -5.44 -0.98 11.08
N GLU A 164 -6.65 -1.14 11.64
CA GLU A 164 -7.25 -2.45 11.91
C GLU A 164 -7.33 -3.28 10.62
N TYR A 165 -7.81 -2.68 9.52
CA TYR A 165 -7.86 -3.34 8.22
C TYR A 165 -6.49 -3.81 7.73
N PHE A 166 -5.48 -2.95 7.84
CA PHE A 166 -4.11 -3.33 7.50
C PHE A 166 -3.60 -4.49 8.36
N LEU A 167 -3.85 -4.46 9.68
CA LEU A 167 -3.45 -5.54 10.58
C LEU A 167 -4.17 -6.85 10.27
N THR A 168 -5.46 -6.80 9.90
CA THR A 168 -6.19 -7.98 9.40
C THR A 168 -5.51 -8.58 8.16
N ILE A 169 -5.12 -7.74 7.20
CA ILE A 169 -4.37 -8.19 6.01
C ILE A 169 -3.04 -8.81 6.45
N LEU A 170 -2.26 -8.12 7.28
CA LEU A 170 -0.98 -8.61 7.78
C LEU A 170 -1.09 -9.98 8.45
N ASN A 171 -2.08 -10.15 9.33
CA ASN A 171 -2.29 -11.36 10.13
C ASN A 171 -2.71 -12.57 9.27
N LEU A 172 -3.37 -12.32 8.14
CA LEU A 172 -3.77 -13.36 7.17
C LEU A 172 -2.70 -13.62 6.11
N SER A 173 -1.68 -12.77 6.05
CA SER A 173 -0.59 -12.83 5.08
C SER A 173 0.60 -13.61 5.65
N ASP A 174 1.52 -14.06 4.81
CA ASP A 174 2.75 -14.74 5.24
C ASP A 174 3.94 -13.77 5.37
N GLU A 175 3.74 -12.51 4.99
CA GLU A 175 4.74 -11.45 4.90
C GLU A 175 5.40 -11.14 6.25
N TYR A 176 4.67 -11.32 7.36
CA TYR A 176 5.23 -11.13 8.71
C TYR A 176 6.24 -12.22 9.08
N LYS A 177 6.18 -13.41 8.47
CA LYS A 177 7.07 -14.54 8.77
C LYS A 177 8.52 -14.23 8.44
N ASP A 178 8.76 -13.39 7.44
CA ASP A 178 10.11 -12.90 7.09
C ASP A 178 10.79 -12.14 8.24
N TRP A 179 10.03 -11.68 9.25
CA TRP A 179 10.55 -10.98 10.41
C TRP A 179 11.09 -11.91 11.51
N GLU A 180 10.97 -13.22 11.37
CA GLU A 180 11.46 -14.20 12.35
C GLU A 180 12.95 -13.98 12.68
N LYS A 181 13.77 -13.72 11.66
CA LYS A 181 15.22 -13.48 11.78
C LYS A 181 15.55 -12.22 12.60
N LEU A 182 14.61 -11.29 12.74
CA LEU A 182 14.80 -10.09 13.57
C LEU A 182 14.66 -10.41 15.06
N SER A 183 13.99 -11.51 15.42
CA SER A 183 13.79 -11.92 16.81
C SER A 183 14.98 -12.71 17.38
N THR A 184 15.83 -13.30 16.54
CA THR A 184 16.96 -14.14 16.96
C THR A 184 18.29 -13.40 17.13
N SER A 185 18.43 -12.19 16.58
CA SER A 185 19.70 -11.43 16.56
C SER A 185 20.12 -10.72 17.87
N GLU A 186 19.46 -11.01 19.00
CA GLU A 186 19.75 -10.35 20.28
C GLU A 186 21.15 -10.67 20.86
N SER A 187 21.82 -11.74 20.40
CA SER A 187 23.10 -12.19 20.99
C SER A 187 24.37 -11.56 20.38
N GLU A 188 24.32 -10.99 19.16
CA GLU A 188 25.53 -10.49 18.49
C GLU A 188 25.72 -8.97 18.56
N GLY A 189 24.61 -8.20 18.70
CA GLY A 189 24.66 -6.73 18.69
C GLY A 189 25.35 -6.11 19.91
N LEU A 190 25.34 -6.79 21.06
CA LEU A 190 25.98 -6.31 22.29
C LEU A 190 27.50 -6.55 22.34
N LEU A 191 28.05 -7.39 21.45
CA LEU A 191 29.49 -7.67 21.39
C LEU A 191 30.26 -6.73 20.46
N LEU A 192 29.58 -6.07 19.53
CA LEU A 192 30.22 -5.18 18.54
C LEU A 192 30.46 -3.76 19.06
N ASP A 193 29.74 -3.33 20.10
CA ASP A 193 29.84 -1.97 20.64
C ASP A 193 31.06 -1.78 21.57
N GLN A 194 31.66 -2.87 22.07
CA GLN A 194 32.90 -2.80 22.86
C GLN A 194 34.19 -2.80 22.01
N LYS A 195 34.11 -3.07 20.69
CA LYS A 195 35.29 -3.16 19.81
C LYS A 195 35.56 -1.95 18.92
N ARG A 196 34.75 -0.88 18.98
CA ARG A 196 34.96 0.36 18.20
C ARG A 196 35.88 1.38 18.88
N GLY A 197 36.81 0.93 19.72
CA GLY A 197 37.99 1.68 20.11
C GLY A 197 39.22 1.17 19.37
N GLY A 198 39.45 1.61 18.12
CA GLY A 198 40.75 1.46 17.47
C GLY A 198 40.75 1.09 15.97
N SER A 199 41.51 1.88 15.21
CA SER A 199 42.04 1.68 13.86
C SER A 199 41.16 2.06 12.66
N GLU A 200 41.53 3.19 12.07
CA GLU A 200 41.33 3.55 10.67
C GLU A 200 41.95 2.49 9.74
N LEU A 201 41.29 2.22 8.61
CA LEU A 201 41.92 1.99 7.30
C LEU A 201 40.85 1.98 6.19
N LYS A 202 41.18 2.62 5.08
CA LYS A 202 40.37 2.93 3.89
C LYS A 202 39.82 1.69 3.17
N GLY A 203 38.58 1.79 2.70
CA GLY A 203 38.01 0.90 1.68
C GLY A 203 36.81 1.57 1.00
N SER A 204 36.96 1.88 -0.29
CA SER A 204 35.95 2.48 -1.16
C SER A 204 34.75 1.55 -1.39
N GLY A 205 33.56 1.98 -0.99
CA GLY A 205 32.30 1.30 -1.24
C GLY A 205 31.21 2.32 -1.56
N LYS A 206 30.49 2.08 -2.66
CA LYS A 206 29.37 2.86 -3.23
C LYS A 206 28.53 3.57 -2.17
N ARG A 207 28.26 4.86 -2.41
CA ARG A 207 27.29 5.70 -1.68
C ARG A 207 25.97 4.95 -1.51
N GLN A 208 25.83 4.28 -0.39
CA GLN A 208 24.57 3.77 0.13
C GLN A 208 23.91 4.98 0.77
N ASN A 209 22.71 5.34 0.27
CA ASN A 209 21.94 6.44 0.83
C ASN A 209 21.80 6.21 2.33
N LEU A 210 22.36 7.14 3.10
CA LEU A 210 22.40 7.14 4.56
C LEU A 210 20.94 7.26 5.04
N THR A 211 20.28 6.14 5.31
CA THR A 211 18.97 6.14 5.94
C THR A 211 19.16 6.65 7.37
N ASP A 212 18.28 7.56 7.78
CA ASP A 212 18.15 8.04 9.15
C ASP A 212 18.09 6.83 10.11
N HIS A 213 19.22 6.54 10.76
CA HIS A 213 19.40 5.33 11.58
C HIS A 213 18.39 5.24 12.73
N THR A 214 17.80 6.35 13.16
CA THR A 214 16.78 6.37 14.20
C THR A 214 15.46 5.75 13.74
N GLN A 215 15.08 5.90 12.46
CA GLN A 215 13.85 5.31 11.90
C GLN A 215 13.98 3.79 11.76
N ASP A 216 15.18 3.30 11.48
CA ASP A 216 15.42 1.86 11.28
C ASP A 216 15.26 1.07 12.60
N PHE A 217 15.60 1.66 13.75
CA PHE A 217 15.37 1.03 15.06
C PHE A 217 13.88 0.91 15.39
N VAL A 218 13.10 1.96 15.18
CA VAL A 218 11.65 1.94 15.43
C VAL A 218 10.97 0.94 14.51
N VAL A 219 11.31 0.94 13.21
CA VAL A 219 10.78 -0.05 12.25
C VAL A 219 11.11 -1.48 12.67
N ARG A 220 12.36 -1.73 13.09
CA ARG A 220 12.78 -3.04 13.58
C ARG A 220 11.97 -3.46 14.81
N ASP A 221 11.76 -2.55 15.77
CA ASP A 221 11.01 -2.85 16.98
C ASP A 221 9.53 -3.11 16.70
N VAL A 222 8.92 -2.34 15.79
CA VAL A 222 7.55 -2.55 15.31
C VAL A 222 7.40 -3.92 14.67
N ARG A 223 8.27 -4.28 13.71
CA ARG A 223 8.26 -5.59 13.05
C ARG A 223 8.43 -6.73 14.05
N ARG A 224 9.40 -6.62 14.95
CA ARG A 224 9.64 -7.60 16.02
C ARG A 224 8.43 -7.75 16.95
N THR A 225 7.81 -6.63 17.32
CA THR A 225 6.65 -6.60 18.20
C THR A 225 5.45 -7.28 17.55
N LEU A 226 5.15 -6.91 16.30
CA LEU A 226 4.06 -7.54 15.54
C LEU A 226 4.30 -9.04 15.36
N PHE A 227 5.50 -9.44 14.93
CA PHE A 227 5.87 -10.86 14.79
C PHE A 227 5.65 -11.61 16.11
N ARG A 228 6.19 -11.11 17.23
CA ARG A 228 6.05 -11.77 18.54
C ARG A 228 4.60 -11.93 18.96
N VAL A 229 3.78 -10.88 18.80
CA VAL A 229 2.36 -10.93 19.18
C VAL A 229 1.63 -11.97 18.32
N ILE A 230 1.81 -11.94 17.00
CA ILE A 230 1.19 -12.89 16.07
C ILE A 230 1.64 -14.34 16.38
N SER A 231 2.95 -14.57 16.49
CA SER A 231 3.51 -15.91 16.76
C SER A 231 3.11 -16.47 18.13
N SER A 232 2.81 -15.62 19.11
CA SER A 232 2.32 -16.06 20.42
C SER A 232 0.81 -16.36 20.44
N PHE A 233 0.08 -15.99 19.39
CA PHE A 233 -1.36 -16.11 19.32
C PHE A 233 -1.77 -17.45 18.72
N ASN A 234 -2.03 -18.45 19.57
CA ASN A 234 -2.31 -19.84 19.18
C ASN A 234 -3.78 -20.10 18.76
N ARG A 235 -4.56 -19.08 18.42
CA ARG A 235 -6.00 -19.20 18.17
C ARG A 235 -6.33 -19.06 16.68
N LYS A 236 -7.55 -19.43 16.29
CA LYS A 236 -7.97 -19.45 14.88
C LYS A 236 -8.20 -18.02 14.37
N LEU A 237 -7.44 -17.60 13.37
CA LEU A 237 -7.51 -16.27 12.75
C LEU A 237 -8.73 -16.07 11.83
N GLU A 238 -9.48 -17.13 11.56
CA GLU A 238 -10.71 -17.05 10.77
C GLU A 238 -11.90 -16.53 11.58
N ASP A 239 -11.80 -16.58 12.92
CA ASP A 239 -12.82 -16.10 13.85
C ASP A 239 -12.68 -14.59 14.07
N GLU A 240 -13.81 -13.88 14.05
CA GLU A 240 -13.85 -12.42 14.09
C GLU A 240 -13.54 -11.86 15.48
N GLU A 241 -13.97 -12.54 16.54
CA GLU A 241 -13.71 -12.14 17.92
C GLU A 241 -12.22 -12.34 18.23
N GLU A 242 -11.65 -13.46 17.77
CA GLU A 242 -10.23 -13.75 17.95
C GLU A 242 -9.33 -12.80 17.13
N MET A 243 -9.70 -12.47 15.89
CA MET A 243 -8.98 -11.45 15.11
C MET A 243 -9.04 -10.08 15.80
N SER A 244 -10.21 -9.69 16.31
CA SER A 244 -10.39 -8.42 17.01
C SER A 244 -9.53 -8.36 18.29
N LEU A 245 -9.46 -9.48 19.03
CA LEU A 245 -8.61 -9.59 20.21
C LEU A 245 -7.11 -9.48 19.85
N LEU A 246 -6.68 -10.15 18.78
CA LEU A 246 -5.30 -10.06 18.29
C LEU A 246 -4.93 -8.63 17.91
N ILE A 247 -5.80 -7.95 17.17
CA ILE A 247 -5.58 -6.56 16.74
C ILE A 247 -5.48 -5.63 17.95
N GLU A 248 -6.35 -5.78 18.96
CA GLU A 248 -6.28 -5.01 20.21
C GLU A 248 -4.94 -5.25 20.94
N LEU A 249 -4.46 -6.50 21.00
CA LEU A 249 -3.13 -6.80 21.55
C LEU A 249 -2.01 -6.15 20.75
N GLN A 250 -2.12 -6.13 19.42
CA GLN A 250 -1.16 -5.47 18.53
C GLN A 250 -1.13 -3.96 18.77
N PHE A 251 -2.28 -3.28 18.86
CA PHE A 251 -2.33 -1.83 19.15
C PHE A 251 -1.64 -1.49 20.47
N ARG A 252 -1.94 -2.23 21.55
CA ARG A 252 -1.29 -2.04 22.86
C ARG A 252 0.22 -2.25 22.81
N ALA A 253 0.67 -3.26 22.05
CA ALA A 253 2.09 -3.55 21.91
C ALA A 253 2.79 -2.49 21.05
N LEU A 254 2.15 -2.04 19.98
CA LEU A 254 2.64 -0.98 19.09
C LEU A 254 2.75 0.37 19.79
N GLN A 255 1.82 0.71 20.69
CA GLN A 255 1.92 1.94 21.49
C GLN A 255 3.26 2.02 22.24
N LYS A 256 3.70 0.89 22.81
CA LYS A 256 5.01 0.77 23.48
C LYS A 256 6.17 0.85 22.49
N ALA A 257 6.08 0.14 21.36
CA ALA A 257 7.11 0.13 20.32
C ALA A 257 7.33 1.51 19.67
N PHE A 258 6.27 2.31 19.57
CA PHE A 258 6.33 3.69 19.09
C PHE A 258 6.72 4.72 20.16
N HIS A 259 6.96 4.28 21.40
CA HIS A 259 7.24 5.14 22.55
C HIS A 259 6.18 6.24 22.76
N LEU A 260 4.91 5.91 22.55
CA LEU A 260 3.80 6.83 22.76
C LEU A 260 3.42 6.86 24.25
N PRO A 261 3.03 8.03 24.81
CA PRO A 261 2.62 8.14 26.20
C PRO A 261 1.38 7.27 26.47
N SER A 262 1.29 6.76 27.70
CA SER A 262 0.19 5.91 28.17
C SER A 262 -1.06 6.72 28.54
N GLU A 263 -1.46 7.64 27.66
CA GLU A 263 -2.72 8.35 27.80
C GLU A 263 -3.87 7.41 27.41
N SER A 264 -4.92 7.36 28.24
CA SER A 264 -6.12 6.58 27.97
C SER A 264 -7.09 7.38 27.11
N GLY A 265 -7.41 6.89 25.91
CA GLY A 265 -8.45 7.47 25.06
C GLY A 265 -8.31 7.11 23.59
N GLU A 266 -9.31 7.49 22.79
CA GLU A 266 -9.33 7.30 21.32
C GLU A 266 -8.08 7.90 20.63
N ASP A 267 -7.51 8.99 21.17
CA ASP A 267 -6.33 9.66 20.62
C ASP A 267 -5.08 8.75 20.57
N ALA A 268 -4.90 7.86 21.55
CA ALA A 268 -3.76 6.95 21.58
C ALA A 268 -3.81 5.94 20.42
N HIS A 269 -4.99 5.39 20.12
CA HIS A 269 -5.19 4.46 19.00
C HIS A 269 -4.95 5.16 17.67
N THR A 270 -5.50 6.36 17.48
CA THR A 270 -5.29 7.16 16.28
C THR A 270 -3.81 7.44 16.03
N ARG A 271 -3.04 7.79 17.07
CA ARG A 271 -1.59 8.05 16.93
C ARG A 271 -0.79 6.80 16.55
N VAL A 272 -1.13 5.64 17.11
CA VAL A 272 -0.55 4.35 16.70
C VAL A 272 -0.89 4.07 15.23
N ALA A 273 -2.17 4.24 14.87
CA ALA A 273 -2.68 4.00 13.53
C ALA A 273 -1.98 4.87 12.49
N THR A 274 -1.88 6.18 12.70
CA THR A 274 -1.18 7.09 11.79
C THR A 274 0.28 6.68 11.55
N LYS A 275 1.01 6.32 12.62
CA LYS A 275 2.41 5.85 12.51
C LYS A 275 2.50 4.52 11.76
N LEU A 276 1.62 3.57 12.07
CA LEU A 276 1.58 2.26 11.42
C LEU A 276 1.29 2.39 9.92
N LEU A 277 0.26 3.16 9.55
CA LEU A 277 -0.11 3.43 8.16
C LEU A 277 1.01 4.12 7.39
N ASN A 278 1.75 5.04 8.02
CA ASN A 278 2.92 5.67 7.41
C ASN A 278 4.02 4.64 7.10
N LEU A 279 4.32 3.73 8.04
CA LEU A 279 5.31 2.67 7.82
C LEU A 279 4.87 1.69 6.72
N TYR A 280 3.58 1.35 6.65
CA TYR A 280 3.03 0.55 5.56
C TYR A 280 3.19 1.27 4.21
N ARG A 281 2.71 2.52 4.09
CA ARG A 281 2.70 3.26 2.81
C ARG A 281 4.09 3.61 2.28
N THR A 282 5.10 3.62 3.15
CA THR A 282 6.50 3.81 2.78
C THR A 282 7.25 2.50 2.53
N GLY A 283 6.57 1.34 2.56
CA GLY A 283 7.18 0.01 2.33
C GLY A 283 8.02 -0.49 3.49
N ARG A 284 8.06 0.23 4.63
CA ARG A 284 8.84 -0.12 5.81
C ARG A 284 8.23 -1.28 6.60
N LEU A 285 7.00 -1.70 6.30
CA LEU A 285 6.42 -2.94 6.83
C LEU A 285 6.41 -4.08 5.81
N GLY A 286 7.18 -3.99 4.73
CA GLY A 286 7.18 -5.00 3.67
C GLY A 286 6.39 -4.53 2.45
N HIS A 287 6.19 -5.46 1.52
CA HIS A 287 5.68 -5.19 0.19
C HIS A 287 4.41 -5.99 -0.04
N TYR A 288 3.30 -5.30 -0.33
CA TYR A 288 1.97 -5.91 -0.37
C TYR A 288 1.27 -5.58 -1.67
N THR A 289 0.56 -6.55 -2.24
CA THR A 289 -0.41 -6.32 -3.30
C THR A 289 -1.79 -6.76 -2.78
N LEU A 290 -2.72 -5.81 -2.69
CA LEU A 290 -4.03 -5.93 -2.05
C LEU A 290 -5.09 -6.60 -2.93
N ASP A 291 -4.87 -6.62 -4.24
CA ASP A 291 -5.80 -7.24 -5.17
C ASP A 291 -5.36 -8.66 -5.52
N CYS A 292 -6.30 -9.60 -5.41
CA CYS A 292 -6.15 -10.97 -5.89
C CYS A 292 -6.12 -10.99 -7.42
N ILE A 293 -5.30 -11.87 -7.98
CA ILE A 293 -5.16 -12.00 -9.44
C ILE A 293 -6.48 -12.53 -10.04
N PRO A 294 -6.99 -11.94 -11.13
CA PRO A 294 -8.25 -12.35 -11.74
C PRO A 294 -8.11 -13.79 -12.26
N GLY A 295 -8.99 -14.68 -11.80
CA GLY A 295 -8.96 -16.11 -12.15
C GLY A 295 -8.55 -17.04 -10.98
N HIS A 296 -7.91 -16.51 -9.94
CA HIS A 296 -7.79 -17.17 -8.64
C HIS A 296 -8.96 -16.72 -7.75
N VAL A 297 -10.16 -17.20 -8.05
CA VAL A 297 -11.25 -17.20 -7.07
C VAL A 297 -11.02 -18.42 -6.18
N LEU A 298 -10.74 -18.21 -4.88
CA LEU A 298 -10.86 -19.27 -3.88
C LEU A 298 -12.33 -19.53 -3.57
#